data_AF-A0A961MES9-F1
#
_entry.id   AF-A0A961MES9-F1
#
_cell.length_a   1.000
_cell.length_b   1.000
_cell.length_c   1.000
_cell.angle_alpha   90.00
_cell.angle_beta   90.00
_cell.angle_gamma   90.00
#
_symmetry.space_group_name_H-M   'P 1'
#
loop_
_entity.id
_entity.type
_entity.pdbx_description
1 polymer ?
#
loop_
_entity_poly.entity_id
_entity_poly.type
_entity_poly.pdbx_seq_one_letter_code
_entity_poly.pdbx_strand_id
1 'polypeptide(L)' 'WFIGVQFHPELKSKPFAPHPLFADFVRAAVEVSRLV' A
#
# COMPACT_ATOMS: atom_id res chain seq x y z
N TRP A 1 0.45 -2.87 10.43
CA TRP A 1 -0.37 -3.01 9.20
C TRP A 1 -0.22 -4.44 8.68
N PHE A 2 -1.30 -5.13 8.33
CA PHE A 2 -1.27 -6.48 7.76
C PHE A 2 -2.52 -6.75 6.92
N ILE A 3 -2.36 -7.07 5.63
CA ILE A 3 -3.45 -7.39 4.69
C ILE A 3 -2.97 -8.48 3.71
N GLY A 4 -3.86 -9.42 3.38
CA GLY A 4 -3.69 -10.39 2.30
C GLY A 4 -4.91 -10.39 1.36
N VAL A 5 -4.68 -10.61 0.07
CA VAL A 5 -5.75 -10.66 -0.96
C VAL A 5 -5.57 -11.88 -1.86
N GLN A 6 -6.67 -12.38 -2.41
CA GLN A 6 -6.67 -13.52 -3.33
C GLN A 6 -6.61 -13.13 -4.82
N PHE A 7 -6.68 -11.84 -5.12
CA PHE A 7 -6.60 -11.29 -6.48
C PHE A 7 -5.27 -10.55 -6.69
N HIS A 8 -5.03 -10.10 -7.92
CA HIS A 8 -3.82 -9.38 -8.34
C HIS A 8 -4.01 -7.85 -8.36
N PRO A 9 -3.93 -7.13 -7.22
CA PRO A 9 -4.06 -5.67 -7.16
C PRO A 9 -2.96 -4.94 -7.94
N GLU A 10 -1.80 -5.57 -8.13
CA GLU A 10 -0.64 -5.05 -8.86
C GLU A 10 -0.99 -4.70 -10.31
N LEU A 11 -1.83 -5.51 -10.95
CA LEU A 11 -2.22 -5.30 -12.36
C LEU A 11 -3.10 -4.06 -12.54
N LYS A 12 -3.77 -3.61 -11.47
CA LYS A 12 -4.65 -2.44 -11.45
C LYS A 12 -3.94 -1.16 -10.98
N SER A 13 -2.71 -1.25 -10.47
CA SER A 13 -1.95 -0.07 -10.03
C SER A 13 -1.32 0.66 -11.23
N LYS A 14 -1.38 1.99 -11.24
CA LYS A 14 -0.78 2.85 -12.28
C LYS A 14 0.02 4.00 -11.65
N PRO A 15 0.99 4.61 -12.36
CA PRO A 15 1.83 5.68 -11.79
C PRO A 15 1.06 6.87 -11.21
N PHE A 16 -0.01 7.31 -11.89
CA PHE A 16 -0.85 8.44 -11.44
C PHE A 16 -2.14 8.00 -10.73
N ALA A 17 -2.35 6.70 -10.58
CA ALA A 17 -3.50 6.12 -9.89
C ALA A 17 -3.04 4.83 -9.18
N PRO A 18 -2.23 4.96 -8.10
CA PRO A 18 -1.73 3.81 -7.38
C PRO A 18 -2.90 3.08 -6.70
N HIS A 19 -2.83 1.75 -6.68
CA HIS A 19 -3.84 0.98 -5.97
C HIS A 19 -3.81 1.31 -4.46
N PRO A 20 -4.97 1.53 -3.80
CA PRO A 20 -5.03 1.97 -2.40
C PRO A 20 -4.23 1.07 -1.45
N LEU A 21 -4.29 -0.26 -1.64
CA LEU A 21 -3.52 -1.21 -0.84
C LEU A 21 -2.01 -0.88 -0.76
N PHE A 22 -1.39 -0.48 -1.87
CA PHE A 22 0.04 -0.16 -1.88
C PHE A 22 0.30 1.24 -1.32
N ALA A 23 -0.53 2.22 -1.70
CA ALA A 23 -0.39 3.59 -1.21
C ALA A 23 -0.54 3.68 0.32
N ASP A 24 -1.52 2.97 0.88
CA ASP A 24 -1.80 2.96 2.31
C ASP A 24 -0.77 2.13 3.08
N PHE A 25 -0.25 1.04 2.48
CA PHE A 25 0.87 0.30 3.05
C PHE A 25 2.10 1.20 3.25
N VAL A 26 2.49 1.93 2.20
CA VAL A 26 3.63 2.87 2.26
C VAL A 26 3.37 3.98 3.28
N ARG A 27 2.16 4.56 3.30
CA ARG A 27 1.79 5.58 4.30
C ARG A 27 1.95 5.06 5.72
N ALA A 28 1.41 3.88 6.01
CA ALA A 28 1.51 3.25 7.33
C ALA A 28 2.97 2.94 7.70
N ALA A 29 3.80 2.51 6.73
CA ALA A 29 5.22 2.27 6.96
C ALA A 29 5.98 3.57 7.30
N VAL A 30 5.69 4.67 6.60
CA VAL A 30 6.27 5.99 6.89
C VAL A 30 5.84 6.50 8.27
N GLU A 31 4.58 6.33 8.64
CA GLU A 31 4.08 6.71 9.96
C GLU A 31 4.76 5.91 11.08
N VAL A 32 4.83 4.58 10.95
CA VAL A 32 5.53 3.72 11.90
C VAL A 32 7.02 4.09 11.99
N SER A 33 7.68 4.34 10.86
CA SER A 33 9.09 4.75 10.84
C SER A 33 9.37 6.09 11.51
N ARG A 34 8.37 6.96 11.66
CA ARG A 34 8.51 8.26 12.35
C ARG A 34 8.22 8.19 13.84
N LEU A 35 7.67 7.06 14.31
CA LEU A 35 7.35 6.81 15.71
C LEU A 35 8.48 6.07 16.46
N VAL A 36 9.54 5.70 15.75
CA VAL A 36 10.82 5.15 16.26
C VAL A 36 11.92 6.19 16.10
#